data_AF-A0A0F3IHG7-F1
#
_entry.id   AF-A0A0F3IHG7-F1
#
_cell.length_a   1.000
_cell.length_b   1.000
_cell.length_c   1.000
_cell.angle_alpha   90.00
_cell.angle_beta   90.00
_cell.angle_gamma   90.00
#
_symmetry.space_group_name_H-M   'P 1'
#
loop_
_entity.id
_entity.type
_entity.pdbx_description
1 polymer ?
#
loop_
_entity_poly.entity_id
_entity_poly.type
_entity_poly.pdbx_seq_one_letter_code
_entity_poly.pdbx_strand_id
1 'polypeptide(L)'
;MAKTTPQKRQANQQVVSAKQTVTHYQGAVPPPEILRGIDEIVPGAAARLIALAEQESNHRRILEVKAIEANIAAQEAQAQINKQQITAVFRSDIIGQIAGFLVCLCCIGAAVYLGINQHDWLAGAISAIPTAALIKAFVLTKNK
;
A
#
# COMPACT_ATOMS: atom_id res chain seq x y z
N MET A 1 -67.27 40.97 20.48
CA MET A 1 -66.61 40.71 21.78
C MET A 1 -67.47 39.69 22.52
N ALA A 2 -67.07 38.52 23.00
CA ALA A 2 -65.84 37.73 22.95
C ALA A 2 -66.28 36.24 22.94
N LYS A 3 -65.56 35.37 22.23
CA LYS A 3 -65.80 33.91 22.19
C LYS A 3 -65.09 33.27 23.39
N THR A 4 -65.81 32.61 24.27
CA THR A 4 -65.24 31.81 25.37
C THR A 4 -65.21 30.34 24.95
N THR A 5 -64.02 29.84 24.63
CA THR A 5 -63.72 28.45 24.25
C THR A 5 -63.78 27.53 25.46
N PRO A 6 -64.37 26.32 25.39
CA PRO A 6 -64.30 25.35 26.47
C PRO A 6 -62.91 24.67 26.51
N GLN A 7 -62.29 24.74 27.68
CA GLN A 7 -60.98 24.19 28.04
C GLN A 7 -61.05 22.66 28.12
N LYS A 8 -60.43 21.99 27.14
CA LYS A 8 -60.32 20.52 27.06
C LYS A 8 -59.39 20.02 28.18
N ARG A 9 -59.93 19.30 29.16
CA ARG A 9 -59.18 18.57 30.21
C ARG A 9 -58.14 17.65 29.55
N GLN A 10 -56.86 17.99 29.72
CA GLN A 10 -55.75 17.11 29.36
C GLN A 10 -55.63 16.03 30.44
N ALA A 11 -56.07 14.81 30.11
CA ALA A 11 -55.82 13.64 30.91
C ALA A 11 -54.33 13.27 30.82
N ASN A 12 -53.71 13.14 31.98
CA ASN A 12 -52.33 12.73 32.23
C ASN A 12 -52.07 11.33 31.64
N GLN A 13 -51.52 11.26 30.43
CA GLN A 13 -51.06 10.00 29.84
C GLN A 13 -49.54 9.92 30.04
N GLN A 14 -49.13 9.49 31.24
CA GLN A 14 -47.76 9.08 31.52
C GLN A 14 -47.48 7.79 30.72
N VAL A 15 -46.83 7.95 29.58
CA VAL A 15 -46.29 6.84 28.80
C VAL A 15 -45.14 6.25 29.62
N VAL A 16 -45.38 5.09 30.24
CA VAL A 16 -44.35 4.32 30.95
C VAL A 16 -43.36 3.81 29.90
N SER A 17 -42.28 4.56 29.68
CA SER A 17 -41.19 4.14 28.81
C SER A 17 -40.41 3.02 29.51
N ALA A 18 -40.68 1.77 29.13
CA ALA A 18 -39.93 0.61 29.59
C ALA A 18 -38.48 0.71 29.07
N LYS A 19 -37.53 0.95 29.98
CA LYS A 19 -36.11 1.08 29.65
C LYS A 19 -35.50 -0.31 29.38
N GLN A 20 -35.43 -0.74 28.13
CA GLN A 20 -34.63 -1.91 27.74
C GLN A 20 -33.14 -1.56 27.86
N THR A 21 -32.42 -2.27 28.73
CA THR A 21 -30.95 -2.18 28.81
C THR A 21 -30.36 -3.28 27.94
N VAL A 22 -29.78 -2.92 26.80
CA VAL A 22 -29.04 -3.85 25.93
C VAL A 22 -27.57 -3.81 26.33
N THR A 23 -27.08 -4.88 26.96
CA THR A 23 -25.65 -5.04 27.26
C THR A 23 -24.96 -5.63 26.03
N HIS A 24 -24.11 -4.85 25.37
CA HIS A 24 -23.29 -5.33 24.26
C HIS A 24 -21.94 -5.81 24.80
N TYR A 25 -21.61 -7.09 24.57
CA TYR A 25 -20.33 -7.65 24.95
C TYR A 25 -19.57 -8.09 23.70
N GLN A 26 -18.30 -7.70 23.63
CA GLN A 26 -17.39 -8.10 22.58
C GLN A 26 -16.14 -8.69 23.22
N GLY A 27 -15.91 -9.98 23.00
CA GLY A 27 -14.80 -10.72 23.57
C GLY A 27 -14.96 -12.21 23.29
N ALA A 28 -13.84 -12.94 23.35
CA ALA A 28 -13.84 -14.38 23.09
C ALA A 28 -14.61 -15.17 24.17
N VAL A 29 -14.65 -14.66 25.40
CA VAL A 29 -15.28 -15.33 26.55
C VAL A 29 -16.31 -14.38 27.19
N PRO A 30 -17.58 -14.78 27.37
CA PRO A 30 -18.60 -13.95 28.00
C PRO A 30 -18.25 -13.51 29.43
N PRO A 31 -18.91 -12.46 29.97
CA PRO A 31 -18.75 -12.06 31.36
C PRO A 31 -19.11 -13.19 32.34
N PRO A 32 -18.52 -13.21 33.55
CA PRO A 32 -18.77 -14.24 34.56
C PRO A 32 -20.25 -14.43 34.90
N GLU A 33 -21.03 -13.35 34.90
CA GLU A 33 -22.47 -13.37 35.21
C GLU A 33 -23.26 -14.18 34.16
N ILE A 34 -22.92 -14.05 32.88
CA ILE A 34 -23.55 -14.82 31.80
C ILE A 34 -23.08 -16.27 31.84
N LEU A 35 -21.78 -16.51 32.08
CA LEU A 35 -21.24 -17.86 32.22
C LEU A 35 -21.91 -18.64 33.34
N ARG A 36 -22.15 -18.00 34.49
CA ARG A 36 -22.85 -18.62 35.61
C ARG A 36 -24.28 -19.01 35.23
N GLY A 37 -25.01 -18.12 34.54
CA GLY A 37 -26.35 -18.44 34.03
C GLY A 37 -26.36 -19.60 33.03
N ILE A 38 -25.37 -19.69 32.14
CA ILE A 38 -25.24 -20.81 31.20
C ILE A 38 -24.99 -22.13 31.93
N ASP A 39 -24.13 -22.12 32.95
CA ASP A 39 -23.82 -23.31 33.74
C ASP A 39 -24.99 -23.76 34.63
N GLU A 40 -25.78 -22.81 35.15
CA GLU A 40 -27.01 -23.08 35.88
C GLU A 40 -28.08 -23.76 35.01
N ILE A 41 -28.15 -23.44 33.71
CA ILE A 41 -29.08 -24.08 32.76
C ILE A 41 -28.57 -25.47 32.37
N VAL A 42 -27.28 -25.58 32.05
CA VAL A 42 -26.63 -26.85 31.69
C VAL A 42 -25.30 -26.96 32.43
N PRO A 43 -25.21 -27.82 33.47
CA PRO A 43 -23.97 -27.96 34.25
C PRO A 43 -22.76 -28.32 33.38
N GLY A 44 -21.67 -27.57 33.54
CA GLY A 44 -20.42 -27.72 32.79
C GLY A 44 -20.42 -27.06 31.41
N ALA A 45 -21.51 -26.40 30.98
CA ALA A 45 -21.56 -25.70 29.69
C ALA A 45 -20.64 -24.47 29.65
N ALA A 46 -20.47 -23.76 30.77
CA ALA A 46 -19.56 -22.60 30.82
C ALA A 46 -18.11 -23.01 30.53
N ALA A 47 -17.66 -24.12 31.12
CA ALA A 47 -16.31 -24.65 30.90
C ALA A 47 -16.10 -25.08 29.43
N ARG A 48 -17.10 -25.72 28.81
CA ARG A 48 -17.04 -26.09 27.39
C ARG A 48 -16.98 -24.87 26.48
N LEU A 49 -17.70 -23.80 26.82
CA LEU A 49 -17.71 -22.57 26.04
C LEU A 49 -16.35 -21.84 26.12
N ILE A 50 -15.73 -21.80 27.30
CA ILE A 50 -14.36 -21.27 27.46
C ILE A 50 -13.38 -22.09 26.63
N ALA A 51 -13.45 -23.43 26.70
CA ALA A 51 -12.59 -24.30 25.91
C ALA A 51 -12.77 -24.08 24.39
N LEU A 52 -14.01 -23.89 23.94
CA LEU A 52 -14.31 -23.58 22.55
C LEU A 52 -13.72 -22.21 22.13
N ALA A 53 -13.85 -21.19 22.97
CA ALA A 53 -13.26 -19.88 22.72
C ALA A 53 -11.71 -19.92 22.66
N GLU A 54 -11.08 -20.73 23.50
CA GLU A 54 -9.64 -20.96 23.49
C GLU A 54 -9.20 -21.67 22.19
N GLN A 55 -9.92 -22.73 21.79
CA GLN A 55 -9.66 -23.45 20.55
C GLN A 55 -9.78 -22.54 19.33
N GLU A 56 -10.83 -21.72 19.25
CA GLU A 56 -11.02 -20.75 18.18
C GLU A 56 -9.89 -19.72 18.14
N SER A 57 -9.49 -19.21 19.31
CA SER A 57 -8.37 -18.26 19.43
C SER A 57 -7.05 -18.87 18.96
N ASN A 58 -6.80 -20.15 19.28
CA ASN A 58 -5.61 -20.86 18.82
C ASN A 58 -5.66 -21.12 17.31
N HIS A 59 -6.81 -21.57 16.79
CA HIS A 59 -7.01 -21.75 15.35
C HIS A 59 -6.73 -20.45 14.58
N ARG A 60 -7.29 -19.33 15.06
CA ARG A 60 -7.04 -18.01 14.47
C ARG A 60 -5.56 -17.64 14.49
N ARG A 61 -4.87 -17.86 15.61
CA ARG A 61 -3.42 -17.60 15.73
C ARG A 61 -2.61 -18.43 14.73
N ILE A 62 -2.95 -19.70 14.55
CA ILE A 62 -2.28 -20.59 13.59
C ILE A 62 -2.46 -20.06 12.16
N LEU A 63 -3.67 -19.62 11.80
CA LEU A 63 -3.93 -19.03 10.48
C LEU A 63 -3.19 -17.70 10.28
N GLU A 64 -3.15 -16.84 11.29
CA GLU A 64 -2.40 -15.58 11.24
C GLU A 64 -0.90 -15.84 11.00
N VAL A 65 -0.30 -16.79 11.73
CA VAL A 65 1.11 -17.17 11.55
C VAL A 65 1.37 -17.71 10.15
N LYS A 66 0.54 -18.65 9.66
CA LYS A 66 0.68 -19.20 8.30
C LYS A 66 0.56 -18.13 7.23
N ALA A 67 -0.35 -17.17 7.39
CA ALA A 67 -0.52 -16.07 6.45
C ALA A 67 0.71 -15.16 6.42
N ILE A 68 1.29 -14.85 7.60
CA ILE A 68 2.53 -14.07 7.70
C ILE A 68 3.70 -14.81 7.05
N GLU A 69 3.88 -16.10 7.35
CA GLU A 69 4.92 -16.94 6.76
C GLU A 69 4.82 -16.99 5.22
N ALA A 70 3.61 -17.20 4.69
CA ALA A 70 3.37 -17.17 3.26
C ALA A 70 3.72 -15.81 2.63
N ASN A 71 3.40 -14.71 3.31
CA ASN A 71 3.75 -13.37 2.86
C ASN A 71 5.27 -13.12 2.88
N ILE A 72 5.97 -13.57 3.92
CA ILE A 72 7.44 -13.50 4.00
C ILE A 72 8.07 -14.29 2.86
N ALA A 73 7.64 -15.54 2.64
CA ALA A 73 8.15 -16.39 1.56
C ALA A 73 7.91 -15.76 0.17
N ALA A 74 6.74 -15.18 -0.06
CA ALA A 74 6.43 -14.47 -1.31
C ALA A 74 7.31 -13.22 -1.49
N GLN A 75 7.53 -12.46 -0.41
CA GLN A 75 8.38 -11.27 -0.43
C GLN A 75 9.85 -11.62 -0.69
N GLU A 76 10.35 -12.70 -0.11
CA GLU A 76 11.70 -13.22 -0.35
C GLU A 76 11.89 -13.67 -1.81
N ALA A 77 10.92 -14.41 -2.37
CA ALA A 77 10.93 -14.81 -3.77
C ALA A 77 10.98 -13.58 -4.71
N GLN A 78 10.18 -12.54 -4.43
CA GLN A 78 10.20 -11.31 -5.21
C GLN A 78 11.50 -10.52 -5.04
N ALA A 79 12.08 -10.48 -3.84
CA ALA A 79 13.34 -9.83 -3.57
C ALA A 79 14.51 -10.48 -4.33
N GLN A 80 14.47 -11.81 -4.53
CA GLN A 80 15.45 -12.52 -5.34
C GLN A 80 15.37 -12.14 -6.83
N ILE A 81 14.15 -12.01 -7.37
CA ILE A 81 13.94 -11.56 -8.76
C ILE A 81 14.49 -10.14 -8.96
N ASN A 82 14.18 -9.23 -8.03
CA ASN A 82 14.65 -7.85 -8.11
C ASN A 82 16.20 -7.77 -8.08
N LYS A 83 16.86 -8.61 -7.28
CA LYS A 83 18.34 -8.67 -7.24
C LYS A 83 18.95 -9.20 -8.53
N GLN A 84 18.31 -10.17 -9.18
CA GLN A 84 18.78 -10.71 -10.46
C GLN A 84 18.67 -9.66 -11.58
N GLN A 85 17.57 -8.90 -11.61
CA GLN A 85 17.36 -7.86 -12.62
C GLN A 85 18.40 -6.74 -12.54
N ILE A 86 18.82 -6.35 -11.33
CA ILE A 86 19.84 -5.33 -11.12
C ILE A 86 21.18 -5.71 -11.82
N THR A 87 21.61 -6.97 -11.74
CA THR A 87 22.91 -7.39 -12.33
C THR A 87 22.91 -7.48 -13.86
N ALA A 88 21.77 -7.84 -14.47
CA ALA A 88 21.64 -7.90 -15.92
C ALA A 88 21.54 -6.50 -16.54
N VAL A 89 20.86 -5.58 -15.86
CA VAL A 89 20.69 -4.19 -16.32
C VAL A 89 22.00 -3.41 -16.23
N PHE A 90 22.81 -3.59 -15.17
CA PHE A 90 24.07 -2.86 -15.03
C PHE A 90 25.08 -3.13 -16.15
N ARG A 91 25.17 -4.37 -16.65
CA ARG A 91 26.07 -4.67 -17.77
C ARG A 91 25.67 -3.92 -19.04
N SER A 92 24.37 -3.80 -19.28
CA SER A 92 23.86 -3.07 -20.45
C SER A 92 24.10 -1.57 -20.35
N ASP A 93 23.84 -0.97 -19.18
CA ASP A 93 23.96 0.48 -18.98
C ASP A 93 25.42 0.95 -19.07
N ILE A 94 26.35 0.17 -18.50
CA ILE A 94 27.79 0.49 -18.53
C ILE A 94 28.35 0.37 -19.95
N ILE A 95 27.97 -0.65 -20.71
CA ILE A 95 28.42 -0.82 -22.11
C ILE A 95 27.90 0.35 -22.97
N GLY A 96 26.65 0.76 -22.79
CA GLY A 96 26.08 1.92 -23.48
C GLY A 96 26.81 3.23 -23.17
N GLN A 97 27.16 3.46 -21.90
CA GLN A 97 27.87 4.67 -21.47
C GLN A 97 29.30 4.74 -22.02
N ILE A 98 30.05 3.62 -22.01
CA ILE A 98 31.41 3.57 -22.55
C ILE A 98 31.40 3.72 -24.08
N ALA A 99 30.47 3.04 -24.76
CA ALA A 99 30.33 3.16 -26.21
C ALA A 99 29.97 4.60 -26.61
N GLY A 100 29.04 5.25 -25.89
CA GLY A 100 28.67 6.65 -26.12
C GLY A 100 29.84 7.62 -25.90
N PHE A 101 30.65 7.40 -24.85
CA PHE A 101 31.84 8.21 -24.58
C PHE A 101 32.88 8.11 -25.70
N LEU A 102 33.13 6.91 -26.20
CA LEU A 102 34.04 6.69 -27.34
C LEU A 102 33.56 7.38 -28.61
N VAL A 103 32.25 7.30 -28.92
CA VAL A 103 31.67 7.98 -30.08
C VAL A 103 31.84 9.51 -29.98
N CYS A 104 31.59 10.09 -28.79
CA CYS A 104 31.80 11.52 -28.57
C CYS A 104 33.25 11.94 -28.81
N LEU A 105 34.23 11.17 -28.32
CA LEU A 105 35.66 11.45 -28.56
C LEU A 105 36.00 11.39 -30.06
N CYS A 106 35.51 10.38 -30.77
CA CYS A 106 35.72 10.25 -32.21
C CYS A 106 35.10 11.43 -32.99
N CYS A 107 33.90 11.87 -32.62
CA CYS A 107 33.25 13.02 -33.26
C CYS A 107 34.01 14.32 -33.03
N ILE A 108 34.49 14.56 -31.81
CA ILE A 108 35.30 15.76 -31.50
C ILE A 108 36.60 15.73 -32.30
N GLY A 109 37.30 14.59 -32.34
CA GLY A 109 38.52 14.43 -33.13
C GLY A 109 38.29 14.66 -34.62
N ALA A 110 37.22 14.09 -35.19
CA ALA A 110 36.85 14.29 -36.59
C ALA A 110 36.49 15.75 -36.90
N ALA A 111 35.78 16.45 -36.01
CA ALA A 111 35.43 17.86 -36.18
C ALA A 111 36.68 18.76 -36.18
N VAL A 112 37.61 18.53 -35.26
CA VAL A 112 38.90 19.26 -35.21
C VAL A 112 39.73 18.98 -36.47
N TYR A 113 39.80 17.72 -36.90
CA TYR A 113 40.52 17.34 -38.11
C TYR A 113 39.94 18.01 -39.37
N LEU A 114 38.62 18.05 -39.51
CA LEU A 114 37.95 18.71 -40.65
C LEU A 114 38.11 20.23 -40.64
N GLY A 115 38.10 20.85 -39.45
CA GLY A 115 38.34 22.30 -39.32
C GLY A 115 39.75 22.72 -39.74
N ILE A 116 40.77 21.88 -39.48
CA ILE A 116 42.15 22.17 -39.92
C ILE A 116 42.29 22.05 -41.46
N ASN A 117 41.44 21.27 -42.14
CA ASN A 117 41.46 21.07 -43.59
C ASN A 117 40.61 22.10 -44.38
N GLN A 118 40.30 23.29 -43.81
CA GLN A 118 39.52 24.38 -44.42
C GLN A 118 38.09 24.04 -44.87
N HIS A 119 37.53 22.91 -44.41
CA HIS A 119 36.13 22.56 -44.64
C HIS A 119 35.25 23.00 -43.47
N ASP A 120 35.27 24.31 -43.17
CA ASP A 120 34.66 24.92 -41.97
C ASP A 120 33.16 24.63 -41.85
N TRP A 121 32.46 24.57 -42.99
CA TRP A 121 31.03 24.29 -43.00
C TRP A 121 30.70 22.85 -42.56
N LEU A 122 31.57 21.88 -42.89
CA LEU A 122 31.41 20.48 -42.49
C LEU A 122 31.70 20.26 -41.00
N ALA A 123 32.67 21.01 -40.45
CA ALA A 123 32.97 20.99 -39.02
C ALA A 123 31.78 21.52 -38.18
N GLY A 124 31.11 22.57 -38.65
CA GLY A 124 29.87 23.09 -38.05
C GLY A 124 28.71 22.10 -38.10
N ALA A 125 28.50 21.43 -39.24
CA ALA A 125 27.42 20.46 -39.40
C ALA A 125 27.57 19.21 -38.52
N ILE A 126 28.80 18.68 -38.39
CA ILE A 126 29.08 17.46 -37.60
C ILE A 126 28.99 17.71 -36.09
N SER A 127 29.37 18.90 -35.61
CA SER A 127 29.32 19.24 -34.18
C SER A 127 27.91 19.56 -33.66
N ALA A 128 27.00 19.98 -34.54
CA ALA A 128 25.62 20.28 -34.15
C ALA A 128 24.81 19.03 -33.77
N ILE A 129 25.06 17.88 -34.41
CA ILE A 129 24.28 16.65 -34.23
C ILE A 129 24.42 16.07 -32.80
N PRO A 130 25.63 15.89 -32.22
CA PRO A 130 25.78 15.43 -30.84
C PRO A 130 25.22 16.43 -29.83
N THR A 131 25.40 17.73 -30.07
CA THR A 131 24.94 18.80 -29.17
C THR A 131 23.42 18.82 -29.06
N ALA A 132 22.70 18.71 -30.18
CA ALA A 132 21.24 18.62 -30.19
C ALA A 132 20.72 17.36 -29.48
N ALA A 133 21.39 16.22 -29.67
CA ALA A 133 21.06 14.99 -28.96
C ALA A 133 21.27 15.13 -27.44
N LEU A 134 22.34 15.81 -27.01
CA LEU A 134 22.65 16.08 -25.61
C LEU A 134 21.58 16.98 -24.96
N ILE A 135 21.20 18.07 -25.65
CA ILE A 135 20.14 18.98 -25.20
C ILE A 135 18.83 18.20 -25.03
N LYS A 136 18.45 17.38 -26.02
CA LYS A 136 17.24 16.56 -25.95
C LYS A 136 17.29 15.58 -24.76
N ALA A 137 18.43 14.92 -24.54
CA ALA A 137 18.60 13.95 -23.46
C ALA A 137 18.56 14.59 -22.06
N PHE A 138 19.17 15.76 -21.85
CA PHE A 138 19.20 16.41 -20.54
C PHE A 138 17.95 17.25 -20.24
N VAL A 139 17.36 17.89 -21.26
CA VAL A 139 16.20 18.78 -21.07
C VAL A 139 14.90 18.00 -20.96
N LEU A 140 14.69 16.92 -21.73
CA LEU A 140 13.45 16.13 -21.65
C LEU A 140 13.39 15.21 -20.42
N THR A 141 14.55 14.86 -19.84
CA THR A 141 14.61 14.00 -18.64
C THR A 141 14.20 14.74 -17.36
N LYS A 142 14.14 16.08 -17.37
CA LYS A 142 13.71 16.88 -16.21
C LYS A 142 12.19 16.81 -15.95
N ASN A 143 11.41 16.24 -16.86
CA ASN A 143 9.94 16.20 -16.80
C ASN A 143 9.35 14.81 -16.47
N LYS A 144 10.12 13.94 -15.82
CA LYS A 144 9.62 12.68 -15.23
C LYS A 144 9.92 12.62 -13.75
#